data_AF-A0A536CJ63-F1
#
_entry.id   AF-A0A536CJ63-F1
#
_cell.length_a   1.000
_cell.length_b   1.000
_cell.length_c   1.000
_cell.angle_alpha   90.00
_cell.angle_beta   90.00
_cell.angle_gamma   90.00
#
_symmetry.space_group_name_H-M   'P 1'
#
loop_
_entity.id
_entity.type
_entity.pdbx_description
1 polymer ?
#
loop_
_entity_poly.entity_id
_entity_poly.type
_entity_poly.pdbx_seq_one_letter_code
_entity_poly.pdbx_strand_id
1 'polypeptide(L)'
;MRWAEGRVTVEDSVLAPRPVSGEWLGGHFFKGISDATFGLVQFRFETLWLGPLRLLVFGDPVVADNEVSWPIEGGLLAAAPGGYFTIRGDGGRLTARITGYRPSLPPRLYELTQLQVHHGLVRQELLWIRGRSPAARVPADTIRRGLAAGIDIGLCAAVALVFARRRRLTAVLGIAAGYHLTCWATSGRTVGGFAMGQRVVAVDGTKPSLVQAVLRMLALPLAAVKLRAIHDELAATDVLED
;
A
#
# COMPACT_ATOMS: atom_id res chain seq x y z
N MET A 1 -16.05 -6.47 -1.80
CA MET A 1 -16.34 -6.34 -3.25
C MET A 1 -17.73 -6.91 -3.53
N ARG A 2 -18.49 -6.26 -4.41
CA ARG A 2 -19.75 -6.78 -4.96
C ARG A 2 -19.65 -6.78 -6.49
N TRP A 3 -20.00 -7.89 -7.11
CA TRP A 3 -20.09 -8.00 -8.57
C TRP A 3 -21.55 -8.27 -8.95
N ALA A 4 -22.14 -7.42 -9.79
CA ALA A 4 -23.50 -7.59 -10.29
C ALA A 4 -23.58 -7.04 -11.72
N GLU A 5 -24.20 -7.80 -12.64
CA GLU A 5 -24.45 -7.36 -14.02
C GLU A 5 -23.19 -6.86 -14.76
N GLY A 6 -22.05 -7.52 -14.56
CA GLY A 6 -20.77 -7.11 -15.16
C GLY A 6 -20.14 -5.86 -14.54
N ARG A 7 -20.71 -5.35 -13.45
CA ARG A 7 -20.24 -4.16 -12.73
C ARG A 7 -19.71 -4.53 -11.36
N VAL A 8 -18.70 -3.78 -10.95
CA VAL A 8 -17.97 -3.97 -9.70
C VAL A 8 -18.14 -2.76 -8.81
N THR A 9 -18.46 -3.04 -7.55
CA THR A 9 -18.39 -2.07 -6.46
C THR A 9 -17.38 -2.55 -5.43
N VAL A 10 -16.41 -1.69 -5.14
CA VAL A 10 -15.28 -1.96 -4.24
C VAL A 10 -15.10 -0.77 -3.32
N GLU A 11 -14.75 -1.02 -2.07
CA GLU A 11 -14.51 0.01 -1.08
C GLU A 11 -13.30 -0.37 -0.23
N ASP A 12 -12.46 0.62 0.07
CA ASP A 12 -11.41 0.55 1.07
C ASP A 12 -11.53 1.75 2.00
N SER A 13 -11.09 1.60 3.25
CA SER A 13 -11.10 2.69 4.22
C SER A 13 -10.04 2.54 5.28
N VAL A 14 -9.64 3.69 5.82
CA VAL A 14 -8.69 3.82 6.94
C VAL A 14 -9.26 4.78 7.96
N LEU A 15 -8.86 4.61 9.22
CA LEU A 15 -9.20 5.58 10.26
C LEU A 15 -8.44 6.88 10.03
N ALA A 16 -9.15 7.99 9.92
CA ALA A 16 -8.57 9.31 9.67
C ALA A 16 -8.90 10.24 10.84
N PRO A 17 -7.88 10.77 11.56
CA PRO A 17 -8.11 11.59 12.75
C PRO A 17 -8.67 12.98 12.44
N ARG A 18 -8.59 13.42 11.17
CA ARG A 18 -9.00 14.74 10.71
C ARG A 18 -9.80 14.63 9.41
N PRO A 19 -10.83 15.46 9.22
CA PRO A 19 -11.49 15.56 7.93
C PRO A 19 -10.53 16.12 6.87
N VAL A 20 -10.78 15.79 5.61
CA VAL A 20 -9.99 16.27 4.46
C VAL A 20 -10.96 16.82 3.43
N SER A 21 -10.70 18.02 2.92
CA SER A 21 -11.59 18.66 1.94
C SER A 21 -11.56 17.93 0.59
N GLY A 22 -12.69 17.94 -0.12
CA GLY A 22 -12.79 17.35 -1.46
C GLY A 22 -11.82 18.00 -2.45
N GLU A 23 -11.61 19.31 -2.34
CA GLU A 23 -10.62 20.04 -3.15
C GLU A 23 -9.20 19.54 -2.93
N TRP A 24 -8.79 19.33 -1.67
CA TRP A 24 -7.46 18.81 -1.35
C TRP A 24 -7.29 17.38 -1.89
N LEU A 25 -8.31 16.52 -1.68
CA LEU A 25 -8.34 15.15 -2.20
C LEU A 25 -8.22 15.14 -3.73
N GLY A 26 -8.93 16.04 -4.40
CA GLY A 26 -8.91 16.20 -5.84
C GLY A 26 -7.52 16.49 -6.40
N GLY A 27 -6.77 17.38 -5.74
CA GLY A 27 -5.43 17.78 -6.16
C GLY A 27 -4.30 16.81 -5.78
N HIS A 28 -4.48 15.98 -4.75
CA HIS A 28 -3.37 15.25 -4.13
C HIS A 28 -3.46 13.72 -4.19
N PHE A 29 -4.65 13.14 -4.33
CA PHE A 29 -4.81 11.69 -4.19
C PHE A 29 -3.99 10.89 -5.20
N PHE A 30 -4.08 11.22 -6.49
CA PHE A 30 -3.38 10.47 -7.53
C PHE A 30 -1.86 10.74 -7.58
N LYS A 31 -1.41 11.83 -6.96
CA LYS A 31 0.02 12.15 -6.89
C LYS A 31 0.78 11.06 -6.14
N GLY A 32 0.25 10.61 -5.01
CA GLY A 32 0.93 9.56 -4.26
C GLY A 32 0.93 8.22 -5.01
N ILE A 33 -0.09 7.86 -5.80
CA ILE A 33 -0.01 6.62 -6.62
C ILE A 33 1.23 6.64 -7.51
N SER A 34 1.59 7.82 -8.02
CA SER A 34 2.80 7.98 -8.81
C SER A 34 4.07 7.77 -7.96
N ASP A 35 4.11 8.33 -6.76
CA ASP A 35 5.24 8.17 -5.83
C ASP A 35 5.40 6.70 -5.36
N ALA A 36 4.29 6.03 -5.03
CA ALA A 36 4.27 4.63 -4.58
C ALA A 36 4.72 3.65 -5.68
N THR A 37 4.48 3.99 -6.94
CA THR A 37 4.94 3.20 -8.08
C THR A 37 6.30 3.66 -8.62
N PHE A 38 7.02 4.51 -7.89
CA PHE A 38 8.30 5.10 -8.29
C PHE A 38 8.24 5.76 -9.69
N GLY A 39 7.10 6.39 -10.00
CA GLY A 39 6.83 7.07 -11.25
C GLY A 39 6.48 6.15 -12.43
N LEU A 40 6.31 4.85 -12.21
CA LEU A 40 5.87 3.91 -13.26
C LEU A 40 4.44 4.22 -13.68
N VAL A 41 3.54 4.41 -12.70
CA VAL A 41 2.18 4.89 -12.94
C VAL A 41 2.16 6.39 -12.76
N GLN A 42 1.54 7.12 -13.69
CA GLN A 42 1.49 8.57 -13.63
C GLN A 42 0.08 9.07 -13.90
N PHE A 43 -0.39 10.00 -13.08
CA PHE A 43 -1.67 10.67 -13.31
C PHE A 43 -1.44 12.00 -14.03
N ARG A 44 -1.93 12.12 -15.27
CA ARG A 44 -1.79 13.30 -16.12
C ARG A 44 -3.00 13.43 -17.02
N PHE A 45 -3.54 14.64 -17.14
CA PHE A 45 -4.72 14.92 -17.95
C PHE A 45 -5.84 13.90 -17.66
N GLU A 46 -6.18 13.81 -16.37
CA GLU A 46 -7.29 12.98 -15.87
C GLU A 46 -7.13 11.48 -16.22
N THR A 47 -5.92 11.04 -16.52
CA THR A 47 -5.64 9.68 -16.99
C THR A 47 -4.50 9.06 -16.19
N LEU A 48 -4.67 7.81 -15.77
CA LEU A 48 -3.59 6.98 -15.24
C LEU A 48 -2.84 6.30 -16.39
N TRP A 49 -1.55 6.59 -16.48
CA TRP A 49 -0.64 6.07 -17.50
C TRP A 49 0.35 5.07 -16.91
N LEU A 50 0.72 4.07 -17.70
CA LEU A 50 1.89 3.22 -17.48
C LEU A 50 2.74 3.24 -18.75
N GLY A 51 3.75 4.10 -18.78
CA GLY A 51 4.46 4.42 -20.02
C GLY A 51 3.48 4.93 -21.10
N PRO A 52 3.41 4.30 -22.29
CA PRO A 52 2.48 4.69 -23.35
C PRO A 52 1.04 4.18 -23.15
N LEU A 53 0.78 3.38 -22.12
CA LEU A 53 -0.50 2.71 -21.92
C LEU A 53 -1.43 3.56 -21.05
N ARG A 54 -2.62 3.89 -21.55
CA ARG A 54 -3.71 4.49 -20.76
C ARG A 54 -4.39 3.40 -19.96
N LEU A 55 -4.09 3.31 -18.67
CA LEU A 55 -4.68 2.31 -17.78
C LEU A 55 -6.15 2.62 -17.50
N LEU A 56 -6.43 3.84 -17.03
CA LEU A 56 -7.76 4.33 -16.74
C LEU A 56 -7.85 5.80 -17.15
N VAL A 57 -8.93 6.15 -17.84
CA VAL A 57 -9.28 7.53 -18.19
C VAL A 57 -10.45 7.94 -17.31
N PHE A 58 -10.30 9.08 -16.66
CA PHE A 58 -11.33 9.71 -15.85
C PHE A 58 -11.83 10.98 -16.54
N GLY A 59 -13.08 11.32 -16.29
CA GLY A 59 -13.63 12.62 -16.70
C GLY A 59 -13.50 13.66 -15.60
N ASP A 60 -14.18 14.79 -15.81
CA ASP A 60 -14.13 15.92 -14.89
C ASP A 60 -14.60 15.54 -13.48
N PRO A 61 -13.82 15.88 -12.43
CA PRO A 61 -14.20 15.58 -11.06
C PRO A 61 -15.39 16.40 -10.61
N VAL A 62 -16.33 15.74 -9.93
CA VAL A 62 -17.35 16.39 -9.12
C VAL A 62 -16.79 16.53 -7.70
N VAL A 63 -16.51 17.77 -7.30
CA VAL A 63 -15.94 18.09 -5.99
C VAL A 63 -17.06 18.60 -5.07
N ALA A 64 -17.16 18.01 -3.88
CA ALA A 64 -17.99 18.45 -2.77
C ALA A 64 -17.10 18.80 -1.56
N ASP A 65 -17.70 19.24 -0.44
CA ASP A 65 -16.96 19.77 0.71
C ASP A 65 -15.87 18.83 1.23
N ASN A 66 -16.17 17.54 1.38
CA ASN A 66 -15.25 16.51 1.89
C ASN A 66 -15.19 15.25 1.02
N GLU A 67 -15.63 15.37 -0.22
CA GLU A 67 -15.73 14.27 -1.17
C GLU A 67 -15.33 14.75 -2.56
N VAL A 68 -14.72 13.86 -3.33
CA VAL A 68 -14.45 14.09 -4.75
C VAL A 68 -14.74 12.79 -5.50
N SER A 69 -15.42 12.91 -6.63
CA SER A 69 -15.84 11.79 -7.46
C SER A 69 -15.43 12.00 -8.92
N TRP A 70 -14.70 11.04 -9.48
CA TRP A 70 -14.32 11.02 -10.88
C TRP A 70 -15.14 9.99 -11.65
N PRO A 71 -15.82 10.37 -12.74
CA PRO A 71 -16.41 9.39 -13.65
C PRO A 71 -15.30 8.60 -14.35
N ILE A 72 -15.50 7.29 -14.52
CA ILE A 72 -14.56 6.43 -15.25
C ILE A 72 -15.00 6.38 -16.71
N GLU A 73 -14.21 6.96 -17.60
CA GLU A 73 -14.54 7.09 -19.02
C GLU A 73 -13.95 5.96 -19.88
N GLY A 74 -12.97 5.21 -19.37
CA GLY A 74 -12.43 4.06 -20.08
C GLY A 74 -10.98 3.77 -19.71
N GLY A 75 -10.19 3.36 -20.70
CA GLY A 75 -8.81 2.91 -20.54
C GLY A 75 -8.68 1.38 -20.62
N LEU A 76 -7.44 0.89 -20.66
CA LEU A 76 -7.12 -0.53 -20.85
C LEU A 76 -7.72 -1.44 -19.76
N LEU A 77 -7.87 -0.92 -18.53
CA LEU A 77 -8.40 -1.69 -17.41
C LEU A 77 -9.94 -1.70 -17.38
N ALA A 78 -10.60 -0.82 -18.13
CA ALA A 78 -12.05 -0.71 -18.21
C ALA A 78 -12.59 -1.33 -19.52
N ALA A 79 -13.55 -2.26 -19.43
CA ALA A 79 -14.21 -2.84 -20.59
C ALA A 79 -15.08 -1.82 -21.36
N ALA A 80 -15.66 -0.87 -20.64
CA ALA A 80 -16.52 0.16 -21.18
C ALA A 80 -16.53 1.38 -20.23
N PRO A 81 -16.88 2.58 -20.74
CA PRO A 81 -17.14 3.73 -19.89
C PRO A 81 -18.23 3.42 -18.85
N GLY A 82 -18.08 3.99 -17.65
CA GLY A 82 -19.09 3.99 -16.62
C GLY A 82 -18.56 3.70 -15.22
N GLY A 83 -19.35 4.15 -14.25
CA GLY A 83 -19.00 4.08 -12.84
C GLY A 83 -18.23 5.31 -12.37
N TYR A 84 -17.98 5.34 -11.07
CA TYR A 84 -17.32 6.45 -10.40
C TYR A 84 -16.26 5.93 -9.44
N PHE A 85 -15.14 6.62 -9.40
CA PHE A 85 -14.18 6.53 -8.32
C PHE A 85 -14.40 7.72 -7.38
N THR A 86 -14.75 7.44 -6.13
CA THR A 86 -15.13 8.44 -5.13
C THR A 86 -14.20 8.33 -3.94
N ILE A 87 -13.72 9.45 -3.44
CA ILE A 87 -12.94 9.53 -2.20
C ILE A 87 -13.62 10.50 -1.26
N ARG A 88 -13.77 10.08 -0.02
CA ARG A 88 -14.47 10.83 1.02
C ARG A 88 -13.66 10.86 2.30
N GLY A 89 -13.41 12.06 2.82
CA GLY A 89 -12.65 12.32 4.04
C GLY A 89 -13.53 12.86 5.16
N ASP A 90 -14.34 12.00 5.77
CA ASP A 90 -15.09 12.37 6.97
C ASP A 90 -14.17 12.37 8.20
N GLY A 91 -14.47 13.23 9.19
CA GLY A 91 -13.79 13.18 10.48
C GLY A 91 -13.98 11.81 11.14
N GLY A 92 -12.91 11.01 11.21
CA GLY A 92 -12.91 9.65 11.72
C GLY A 92 -12.57 8.58 10.68
N ARG A 93 -12.83 8.82 9.38
CA ARG A 93 -12.59 7.82 8.32
C ARG A 93 -12.33 8.45 6.96
N LEU A 94 -11.30 7.96 6.28
CA LEU A 94 -11.04 8.23 4.88
C LEU A 94 -11.42 6.99 4.08
N THR A 95 -12.31 7.14 3.12
CA THR A 95 -12.89 6.04 2.34
C THR A 95 -12.66 6.31 0.87
N ALA A 96 -12.22 5.28 0.14
CA ALA A 96 -12.18 5.27 -1.31
C ALA A 96 -13.11 4.18 -1.82
N ARG A 97 -13.98 4.53 -2.76
CA ARG A 97 -15.01 3.66 -3.28
C ARG A 97 -15.05 3.72 -4.80
N ILE A 98 -15.06 2.57 -5.43
CA ILE A 98 -15.39 2.41 -6.85
C ILE A 98 -16.82 1.88 -6.94
N THR A 99 -17.67 2.51 -7.74
CA THR A 99 -19.05 2.06 -8.00
C THR A 99 -19.29 1.90 -9.50
N GLY A 100 -19.99 0.83 -9.89
CA GLY A 100 -20.46 0.67 -11.27
C GLY A 100 -19.37 0.42 -12.33
N TYR A 101 -18.12 0.21 -11.90
CA TYR A 101 -16.95 -0.02 -12.76
C TYR A 101 -17.08 -1.34 -13.52
N ARG A 102 -16.67 -1.34 -14.79
CA ARG A 102 -16.68 -2.52 -15.65
C ARG A 102 -15.25 -2.94 -15.97
N PRO A 103 -14.67 -3.94 -15.30
CA PRO A 103 -13.30 -4.38 -15.57
C PRO A 103 -13.19 -5.00 -16.96
N SER A 104 -12.04 -4.80 -17.63
CA SER A 104 -11.71 -5.48 -18.87
C SER A 104 -11.44 -6.98 -18.70
N LEU A 105 -11.12 -7.40 -17.47
CA LEU A 105 -10.84 -8.78 -17.14
C LEU A 105 -12.09 -9.54 -16.65
N PRO A 106 -12.20 -10.85 -16.96
CA PRO A 106 -13.18 -11.73 -16.34
C PRO A 106 -13.07 -11.74 -14.81
N PRO A 107 -14.16 -12.05 -14.07
CA PRO A 107 -14.23 -11.86 -12.62
C PRO A 107 -13.07 -12.46 -11.83
N ARG A 108 -12.71 -13.72 -12.10
CA ARG A 108 -11.63 -14.41 -11.38
C ARG A 108 -10.26 -13.79 -11.64
N LEU A 109 -9.98 -13.39 -12.87
CA LEU A 109 -8.72 -12.74 -13.20
C LEU A 109 -8.67 -11.33 -12.59
N TYR A 110 -9.77 -10.59 -12.62
CA TYR A 110 -9.87 -9.30 -11.95
C TYR A 110 -9.61 -9.42 -10.44
N GLU A 111 -10.28 -10.34 -9.75
CA GLU A 111 -10.16 -10.57 -8.30
C GLU A 111 -8.72 -10.92 -7.86
N LEU A 112 -8.05 -11.77 -8.64
CA LEU A 112 -6.70 -12.26 -8.32
C LEU A 112 -5.58 -11.31 -8.73
N THR A 113 -5.85 -10.36 -9.63
CA THR A 113 -4.82 -9.46 -10.18
C THR A 113 -5.14 -8.00 -9.91
N GLN A 114 -5.93 -7.36 -10.77
CA GLN A 114 -6.23 -5.92 -10.73
C GLN A 114 -6.80 -5.49 -9.38
N LEU A 115 -7.72 -6.26 -8.81
CA LEU A 115 -8.34 -5.92 -7.53
C LEU A 115 -7.31 -5.82 -6.40
N GLN A 116 -6.35 -6.74 -6.34
CA GLN A 116 -5.30 -6.73 -5.31
C GLN A 116 -4.40 -5.51 -5.44
N VAL A 117 -4.03 -5.17 -6.68
CA VAL A 117 -3.20 -3.99 -6.98
C VAL A 117 -3.96 -2.71 -6.67
N HIS A 118 -5.21 -2.58 -7.12
CA HIS A 118 -6.05 -1.42 -6.86
C HIS A 118 -6.26 -1.21 -5.36
N HIS A 119 -6.64 -2.26 -4.62
CA HIS A 119 -6.77 -2.15 -3.16
C HIS A 119 -5.46 -1.77 -2.51
N GLY A 120 -4.35 -2.43 -2.87
CA GLY A 120 -3.06 -2.16 -2.26
C GLY A 120 -2.59 -0.73 -2.46
N LEU A 121 -2.72 -0.17 -3.68
CA LEU A 121 -2.36 1.20 -4.00
C LEU A 121 -3.33 2.21 -3.38
N VAL A 122 -4.64 1.99 -3.49
CA VAL A 122 -5.64 2.87 -2.89
C VAL A 122 -5.45 2.92 -1.37
N ARG A 123 -5.29 1.76 -0.72
CA ARG A 123 -5.02 1.71 0.72
C ARG A 123 -3.74 2.44 1.09
N GLN A 124 -2.67 2.28 0.31
CA GLN A 124 -1.41 2.99 0.53
C GLN A 124 -1.63 4.51 0.51
N GLU A 125 -2.36 5.03 -0.48
CA GLU A 125 -2.68 6.45 -0.56
C GLU A 125 -3.51 6.94 0.61
N LEU A 126 -4.55 6.18 0.97
CA LEU A 126 -5.39 6.50 2.12
C LEU A 126 -4.54 6.62 3.40
N LEU A 127 -3.55 5.74 3.58
CA LEU A 127 -2.64 5.78 4.73
C LEU A 127 -1.66 6.95 4.69
N TRP A 128 -1.17 7.36 3.52
CA TRP A 128 -0.36 8.57 3.39
C TRP A 128 -1.15 9.84 3.70
N ILE A 129 -2.39 9.94 3.21
CA ILE A 129 -3.28 11.06 3.51
C ILE A 129 -3.62 11.09 5.01
N ARG A 130 -3.89 9.93 5.62
CA ARG A 130 -4.08 9.78 7.07
C ARG A 130 -2.87 10.32 7.84
N GLY A 131 -1.67 10.11 7.31
CA GLY A 131 -0.41 10.54 7.92
C GLY A 131 -0.01 9.68 9.12
N ARG A 132 1.07 10.05 9.81
CA ARG A 132 1.59 9.28 10.96
C ARG A 132 1.11 9.79 12.31
N SER A 133 0.56 11.00 12.35
CA SER A 133 0.19 11.68 13.60
C SER A 133 -1.33 11.78 13.74
N PRO A 134 -1.90 11.38 14.89
CA PRO A 134 -1.23 10.71 16.01
C PRO A 134 -0.83 9.26 15.65
N ALA A 135 0.19 8.73 16.32
CA ALA A 135 0.56 7.33 16.15
C ALA A 135 -0.59 6.41 16.62
N ALA A 136 -0.76 5.25 15.98
CA ALA A 136 -1.82 4.31 16.35
C ALA A 136 -1.60 3.68 17.74
N ARG A 137 -0.33 3.53 18.16
CA ARG A 137 0.10 3.11 19.50
C ARG A 137 1.51 3.62 19.77
N VAL A 138 2.06 3.28 20.93
CA VAL A 138 3.46 3.49 21.32
C VAL A 138 4.40 2.90 20.26
N PRO A 139 5.20 3.74 19.59
CA PRO A 139 6.23 3.27 18.67
C PRO A 139 7.32 2.51 19.42
N ALA A 140 7.85 1.46 18.79
CA ALA A 140 8.91 0.66 19.37
C ALA A 140 10.26 1.39 19.39
N ASP A 141 10.99 1.21 20.48
CA ASP A 141 12.32 1.80 20.66
C ASP A 141 13.33 1.37 19.57
N THR A 142 14.21 2.29 19.19
CA THR A 142 15.19 2.11 18.11
C THR A 142 16.19 1.00 18.41
N ILE A 143 16.66 0.86 19.66
CA ILE A 143 17.61 -0.19 20.05
C ILE A 143 16.93 -1.56 19.93
N ARG A 144 15.72 -1.68 20.48
CA ARG A 144 14.96 -2.94 20.39
C ARG A 144 14.66 -3.33 18.94
N ARG A 145 14.36 -2.36 18.08
CA ARG A 145 14.17 -2.57 16.64
C ARG A 145 15.45 -3.10 15.97
N GLY A 146 16.61 -2.55 16.35
CA GLY A 146 17.91 -3.03 15.89
C GLY A 146 18.20 -4.47 16.32
N LEU A 147 17.87 -4.82 17.57
CA LEU A 147 18.00 -6.19 18.08
C LEU A 147 17.10 -7.17 17.35
N ALA A 148 15.82 -6.82 17.11
CA ALA A 148 14.89 -7.62 16.33
C ALA A 148 15.44 -7.89 14.91
N ALA A 149 15.94 -6.84 14.24
CA ALA A 149 16.55 -6.97 12.92
C ALA A 149 17.80 -7.88 12.95
N GLY A 150 18.64 -7.78 13.99
CA GLY A 150 19.79 -8.65 14.17
C GLY A 150 19.43 -10.14 14.28
N ILE A 151 18.39 -10.46 15.05
CA ILE A 151 17.85 -11.83 15.17
C ILE A 151 17.38 -12.34 13.80
N ASP A 152 16.61 -11.53 13.08
CA ASP A 152 16.08 -11.90 11.77
C ASP A 152 17.19 -12.12 10.72
N ILE A 153 18.22 -11.28 10.71
CA ILE A 153 19.39 -11.44 9.85
C ILE A 153 20.13 -12.73 10.18
N GLY A 154 20.38 -13.00 11.46
CA GLY A 154 21.04 -14.23 11.93
C GLY A 154 20.27 -15.48 11.51
N LEU A 155 18.94 -15.46 11.65
CA LEU A 155 18.06 -16.55 11.21
C LEU A 155 18.16 -16.79 9.70
N CYS A 156 18.01 -15.73 8.89
CA CYS A 156 18.08 -15.85 7.43
C CYS A 156 19.45 -16.34 6.96
N ALA A 157 20.54 -15.88 7.60
CA ALA A 157 21.89 -16.33 7.34
C ALA A 157 22.07 -17.82 7.69
N ALA A 158 21.59 -18.27 8.85
CA ALA A 158 21.67 -19.66 9.26
C ALA A 158 20.93 -20.59 8.28
N VAL A 159 19.71 -20.23 7.86
CA VAL A 159 18.95 -20.99 6.86
C VAL A 159 19.72 -21.04 5.54
N ALA A 160 20.22 -19.90 5.06
CA ALA A 160 20.99 -19.87 3.82
C ALA A 160 22.27 -20.73 3.87
N LEU A 161 22.96 -20.79 5.02
CA LEU A 161 24.15 -21.62 5.20
C LEU A 161 23.85 -23.11 5.08
N VAL A 162 22.69 -23.55 5.57
CA VAL A 162 22.23 -24.95 5.50
C VAL A 162 21.85 -25.33 4.07
N PHE A 163 21.11 -24.45 3.38
CA PHE A 163 20.50 -24.78 2.09
C PHE A 163 21.30 -24.35 0.85
N ALA A 164 22.28 -23.43 0.98
CA ALA A 164 23.01 -22.88 -0.17
C ALA A 164 24.52 -23.22 -0.15
N ARG A 165 24.97 -23.97 -1.16
CA ARG A 165 26.40 -24.35 -1.34
C ARG A 165 27.26 -23.24 -1.98
N ARG A 166 26.83 -22.67 -3.11
CA ARG A 166 27.68 -21.74 -3.92
C ARG A 166 27.18 -20.29 -3.99
N ARG A 167 25.86 -20.04 -3.97
CA ARG A 167 25.27 -18.69 -4.09
C ARG A 167 24.69 -18.20 -2.76
N ARG A 168 25.51 -18.20 -1.71
CA ARG A 168 25.06 -17.93 -0.33
C ARG A 168 24.46 -16.54 -0.16
N LEU A 169 25.07 -15.49 -0.72
CA LEU A 169 24.51 -14.12 -0.62
C LEU A 169 23.15 -14.00 -1.32
N THR A 170 23.02 -14.51 -2.54
CA THR A 170 21.74 -14.51 -3.26
C THR A 170 20.67 -15.31 -2.50
N ALA A 171 21.05 -16.44 -1.90
CA ALA A 171 20.15 -17.24 -1.08
C ALA A 171 19.72 -16.49 0.19
N VAL A 172 20.65 -15.83 0.90
CA VAL A 172 20.32 -14.98 2.07
C VAL A 172 19.33 -13.90 1.68
N LEU A 173 19.57 -13.17 0.58
CA LEU A 173 18.68 -12.10 0.12
C LEU A 173 17.29 -12.63 -0.26
N GLY A 174 17.24 -13.76 -0.99
CA GLY A 174 15.97 -14.37 -1.37
C GLY A 174 15.17 -14.90 -0.18
N ILE A 175 15.85 -15.57 0.77
CA ILE A 175 15.24 -16.05 2.02
C ILE A 175 14.75 -14.88 2.85
N ALA A 176 15.58 -13.85 3.06
CA ALA A 176 15.21 -12.66 3.81
C ALA A 176 14.00 -11.95 3.19
N ALA A 177 13.99 -11.78 1.86
CA ALA A 177 12.87 -11.19 1.15
C ALA A 177 11.57 -11.99 1.37
N GLY A 178 11.59 -13.29 1.11
CA GLY A 178 10.41 -14.15 1.28
C GLY A 178 9.92 -14.21 2.72
N TYR A 179 10.84 -14.33 3.68
CA TYR A 179 10.57 -14.34 5.12
C TYR A 179 9.88 -13.06 5.58
N HIS A 180 10.50 -11.91 5.34
CA HIS A 180 9.97 -10.63 5.80
C HIS A 180 8.65 -10.27 5.11
N LEU A 181 8.53 -10.46 3.79
CA LEU A 181 7.27 -10.21 3.07
C LEU A 181 6.12 -11.04 3.65
N THR A 182 6.37 -12.32 3.90
CA THR A 182 5.37 -13.23 4.47
C THR A 182 5.01 -12.82 5.89
N CYS A 183 5.99 -12.61 6.77
CA CYS A 183 5.77 -12.20 8.16
C CYS A 183 4.99 -10.88 8.26
N TRP A 184 5.37 -9.86 7.48
CA TRP A 184 4.71 -8.55 7.52
C TRP A 184 3.28 -8.61 6.99
N ALA A 185 3.03 -9.29 5.87
CA ALA A 185 1.69 -9.36 5.26
C ALA A 185 0.71 -10.29 5.99
N THR A 186 1.20 -11.24 6.81
CA THR A 186 0.35 -12.21 7.52
C THR A 186 0.06 -11.82 8.96
N SER A 187 1.09 -11.50 9.74
CA SER A 187 0.96 -11.21 11.17
C SER A 187 1.49 -9.82 11.54
N GLY A 188 2.41 -9.26 10.75
CA GLY A 188 3.20 -8.10 11.15
C GLY A 188 4.38 -8.46 12.05
N ARG A 189 4.56 -9.73 12.43
CA ARG A 189 5.60 -10.19 13.36
C ARG A 189 6.60 -11.08 12.65
N THR A 190 7.86 -10.68 12.70
CA THR A 190 9.00 -11.55 12.45
C THR A 190 9.36 -12.29 13.74
N VAL A 191 10.23 -13.30 13.68
CA VAL A 191 10.78 -13.99 14.86
C VAL A 191 11.49 -13.00 15.78
N GLY A 192 12.33 -12.12 15.23
CA GLY A 192 12.97 -11.05 16.00
C GLY A 192 11.95 -10.08 16.59
N GLY A 193 10.94 -9.68 15.82
CA GLY A 193 9.85 -8.83 16.32
C GLY A 193 9.09 -9.48 17.46
N PHE A 194 8.73 -10.74 17.34
CA PHE A 194 8.06 -11.51 18.40
C PHE A 194 8.92 -11.60 19.66
N ALA A 195 10.22 -11.90 19.53
CA ALA A 195 11.15 -11.96 20.65
C ALA A 195 11.32 -10.60 21.36
N MET A 196 11.21 -9.50 20.63
CA MET A 196 11.37 -8.14 21.15
C MET A 196 10.04 -7.46 21.53
N GLY A 197 8.89 -8.15 21.42
CA GLY A 197 7.57 -7.59 21.71
C GLY A 197 7.13 -6.50 20.72
N GLN A 198 7.47 -6.67 19.45
CA GLN A 198 7.26 -5.67 18.39
C GLN A 198 6.47 -6.23 17.22
N ARG A 199 5.71 -5.33 16.58
CA ARG A 199 4.92 -5.65 15.39
C ARG A 199 4.96 -4.51 14.38
N VAL A 200 5.15 -4.87 13.11
CA VAL A 200 4.95 -3.98 11.97
C VAL A 200 3.46 -3.88 11.68
N VAL A 201 2.95 -2.65 11.59
CA VAL A 201 1.57 -2.32 11.26
C VAL A 201 1.52 -1.23 10.19
N ALA A 202 0.38 -1.05 9.55
CA ALA A 202 0.08 0.19 8.84
C ALA A 202 -0.06 1.36 9.86
N VAL A 203 0.11 2.60 9.41
CA VAL A 203 0.04 3.80 10.28
C VAL A 203 -1.32 3.99 10.98
N ASP A 204 -2.38 3.34 10.50
CA ASP A 204 -3.69 3.29 11.17
C ASP A 204 -3.80 2.17 12.23
N GLY A 205 -2.73 1.43 12.48
CA GLY A 205 -2.64 0.33 13.44
C GLY A 205 -3.07 -1.04 12.90
N THR A 206 -3.57 -1.10 11.67
CA THR A 206 -4.01 -2.35 11.05
C THR A 206 -2.85 -3.18 10.51
N LYS A 207 -3.12 -4.40 10.08
CA LYS A 207 -2.11 -5.25 9.44
C LYS A 207 -1.63 -4.63 8.11
N PRO A 208 -0.32 -4.63 7.81
CA PRO A 208 0.19 -4.17 6.52
C PRO A 208 -0.37 -5.01 5.37
N SER A 209 -0.66 -4.35 4.24
CA SER A 209 -0.95 -5.03 2.99
C SER A 209 0.32 -5.62 2.36
N LEU A 210 0.15 -6.52 1.38
CA LEU A 210 1.29 -7.04 0.61
C LEU A 210 2.03 -5.92 -0.13
N VAL A 211 1.30 -4.94 -0.68
CA VAL A 211 1.90 -3.78 -1.35
C VAL A 211 2.77 -2.99 -0.37
N GLN A 212 2.28 -2.73 0.85
CA GLN A 212 3.08 -2.08 1.89
C GLN A 212 4.33 -2.88 2.25
N ALA A 213 4.22 -4.20 2.41
CA ALA A 213 5.35 -5.07 2.69
C ALA A 213 6.42 -5.01 1.57
N VAL A 214 5.99 -4.99 0.30
CA VAL A 214 6.88 -4.85 -0.86
C VAL A 214 7.53 -3.47 -0.90
N LEU A 215 6.78 -2.39 -0.72
CA LEU A 215 7.32 -1.03 -0.67
C LEU A 215 8.35 -0.89 0.45
N ARG A 216 8.02 -1.42 1.62
CA ARG A 216 8.92 -1.45 2.79
C ARG A 216 10.21 -2.17 2.47
N MET A 217 10.13 -3.35 1.86
CA MET A 217 11.29 -4.16 1.45
C MET A 217 12.17 -3.42 0.44
N LEU A 218 11.58 -2.87 -0.62
CA LEU A 218 12.30 -2.16 -1.68
C LEU A 218 12.98 -0.88 -1.17
N ALA A 219 12.44 -0.26 -0.12
CA ALA A 219 12.99 0.95 0.49
C ALA A 219 14.09 0.69 1.55
N LEU A 220 14.34 -0.56 1.96
CA LEU A 220 15.38 -0.89 2.96
C LEU A 220 16.79 -0.38 2.58
N PRO A 221 17.27 -0.51 1.33
CA PRO A 221 18.60 -0.01 0.98
C PRO A 221 18.72 1.50 1.19
N LEU A 222 17.68 2.26 0.85
CA LEU A 222 17.64 3.70 1.05
C LEU A 222 17.64 4.06 2.54
N ALA A 223 16.93 3.29 3.36
CA ALA A 223 16.93 3.46 4.81
C ALA A 223 18.33 3.24 5.42
N ALA A 224 19.06 2.22 4.95
CA ALA A 224 20.43 1.96 5.39
C ALA A 224 21.40 3.10 5.01
N VAL A 225 21.28 3.64 3.79
CA VAL A 225 22.13 4.77 3.33
C VAL A 225 21.81 6.07 4.06
N LYS A 226 20.53 6.36 4.29
CA LYS A 226 20.09 7.61 4.91
C LYS A 226 20.07 7.56 6.45
N LEU A 227 20.34 6.40 7.04
CA LEU A 227 20.26 6.14 8.49
C LEU A 227 18.94 6.64 9.10
N ARG A 228 17.86 6.52 8.33
CA ARG A 228 16.51 6.95 8.67
C ARG A 228 15.53 5.87 8.26
N ALA A 229 14.45 5.73 9.00
CA ALA A 229 13.39 4.76 8.73
C ALA A 229 12.51 5.12 7.51
N ILE A 230 13.12 5.51 6.39
CA ILE A 230 12.43 5.89 5.14
C ILE A 230 11.55 4.76 4.61
N HIS A 231 11.93 3.51 4.86
CA HIS A 231 11.12 2.35 4.52
C HIS A 231 9.77 2.31 5.24
N ASP A 232 9.69 2.81 6.48
CA ASP A 232 8.44 2.96 7.23
C ASP A 232 7.58 4.07 6.61
N GLU A 233 8.21 5.18 6.25
CA GLU A 233 7.55 6.36 5.68
C GLU A 233 6.94 6.04 4.31
N LEU A 234 7.74 5.48 3.40
CA LEU A 234 7.32 5.12 2.04
C LEU A 234 6.27 4.01 2.03
N ALA A 235 6.30 3.07 2.98
CA ALA A 235 5.30 2.02 3.07
C ALA A 235 4.07 2.40 3.90
N ALA A 236 3.99 3.62 4.43
CA ALA A 236 2.98 4.04 5.39
C ALA A 236 2.78 3.01 6.53
N THR A 237 3.90 2.52 7.08
CA THR A 237 3.94 1.55 8.18
C THR A 237 4.64 2.11 9.41
N ASP A 238 4.39 1.50 10.56
CA ASP A 238 5.03 1.76 11.85
C ASP A 238 5.44 0.44 12.50
N VAL A 239 6.44 0.51 13.38
CA VAL A 239 6.77 -0.58 14.30
C VAL A 239 6.28 -0.19 15.68
N LEU A 240 5.32 -0.93 16.21
CA LEU A 240 4.69 -0.66 17.50
C LEU A 240 5.11 -1.70 18.53
N GLU A 241 5.10 -1.30 19.79
CA GLU A 241 5.18 -2.24 20.92
C GLU A 241 3.82 -2.92 21.12
N ASP A 242 3.86 -4.21 21.45
CA ASP A 242 2.67 -5.02 21.76
C ASP A 242 2.03 -4.64 23.10
#